data_AF-A0A804LNY7-F1
#
_entry.id   AF-A0A804LNY7-F1
#
_cell.length_a   1.000
_cell.length_b   1.000
_cell.length_c   1.000
_cell.angle_alpha   90.00
_cell.angle_beta   90.00
_cell.angle_gamma   90.00
#
_symmetry.space_group_name_H-M   'P 1'
#
loop_
_entity.id
_entity.type
_entity.pdbx_description
1 polymer ?
#
loop_
_entity_poly.entity_id
_entity_poly.type
_entity_poly.pdbx_seq_one_letter_code
_entity_poly.pdbx_strand_id
1 'polypeptide(L)'
;MHAPPLVAFAGGACPASAASSLSPWLASLRPAIVAAPARLLWFRRGALRLEAKAAWRATGGGRGPRVPAKGAVLASYMGAEEVVGPLSLLDEEELILHIRKERDNGKLPADVAINLEELYYNYRNAVLQNGDPNAYEIMLSNMTALFDRVLLDVQNPFTFPPYHKAVREPFDYYMFGQNYIRPLVDFRNSYVGNISLFHDMEEKLHQGHNVVLMSNHQTEADPAIIALLLEKTNPWISENIVYVAGDRVVTDPLCKPFSMGRNLICVYSKKHMNDFPELIEMKRRSNTRSLKEMALLLRGGSQLIWIAPSGGRDRPNPSTGEWYPANETRWYRQL
;
A
#
# COMPACT_ATOMS: atom_id res chain seq x y z
N MET A 1 -20.80 -23.58 -11.58
CA MET A 1 -20.10 -22.34 -12.02
C MET A 1 -18.75 -22.31 -11.33
N HIS A 2 -17.67 -22.47 -12.09
CA HIS A 2 -16.30 -22.52 -11.57
C HIS A 2 -15.81 -21.11 -11.19
N ALA A 3 -15.08 -21.00 -10.08
CA ALA A 3 -14.44 -19.76 -9.68
C ALA A 3 -13.33 -19.38 -10.70
N PRO A 4 -13.16 -18.09 -11.04
CA PRO A 4 -12.11 -17.65 -11.95
C PRO A 4 -10.71 -17.84 -11.33
N PRO A 5 -9.66 -17.99 -12.17
CA PRO A 5 -8.30 -18.24 -11.70
C PRO A 5 -7.73 -17.04 -10.95
N LEU A 6 -7.05 -17.31 -9.83
CA LEU A 6 -6.28 -16.33 -9.06
C LEU A 6 -4.89 -16.15 -9.70
N VAL A 7 -4.49 -14.91 -9.95
CA VAL A 7 -3.12 -14.57 -10.35
C VAL A 7 -2.45 -13.86 -9.17
N ALA A 8 -1.35 -14.44 -8.68
CA ALA A 8 -0.51 -13.85 -7.64
C ALA A 8 0.83 -13.44 -8.25
N PHE A 9 1.22 -12.18 -8.06
CA PHE A 9 2.55 -11.69 -8.41
C PHE A 9 3.39 -11.59 -7.13
N ALA A 10 4.54 -12.26 -7.10
CA ALA A 10 5.52 -12.16 -6.03
C ALA A 10 6.68 -11.27 -6.50
N GLY A 11 6.99 -10.22 -5.74
CA GLY A 11 8.20 -9.41 -5.95
C GLY A 11 9.44 -10.20 -5.54
N GLY A 12 10.18 -10.74 -6.50
CA GLY A 12 11.42 -11.47 -6.26
C GLY A 12 12.58 -10.52 -5.93
N ALA A 13 13.16 -10.69 -4.73
CA ALA A 13 14.46 -10.13 -4.39
C ALA A 13 15.58 -10.78 -5.23
N CYS A 14 16.53 -9.96 -5.68
CA CYS A 14 17.74 -10.42 -6.36
C CYS A 14 18.68 -11.13 -5.37
N PRO A 15 19.32 -12.26 -5.70
CA PRO A 15 20.37 -12.84 -4.87
C PRO A 15 21.71 -12.14 -5.13
N ALA A 16 22.37 -11.72 -4.06
CA ALA A 16 23.77 -11.30 -4.09
C ALA A 16 24.68 -12.51 -4.38
N SER A 17 25.62 -12.33 -5.31
CA SER A 17 26.65 -13.28 -5.67
C SER A 17 27.71 -13.41 -4.56
N ALA A 18 27.99 -14.65 -4.13
CA ALA A 18 29.16 -14.99 -3.33
C ALA A 18 30.20 -15.72 -4.20
N ALA A 19 31.44 -15.23 -4.13
CA ALA A 19 32.70 -15.93 -4.45
C ALA A 19 33.58 -15.72 -3.20
N SER A 20 34.47 -16.58 -2.72
CA SER A 20 35.02 -17.87 -3.14
C SER A 20 35.94 -18.33 -1.99
N SER A 21 36.00 -19.62 -1.66
CA SER A 21 37.26 -20.29 -1.26
C SER A 21 37.10 -21.81 -1.14
N LEU A 22 38.04 -22.51 -1.78
CA LEU A 22 38.32 -23.94 -1.88
C LEU A 22 38.50 -24.62 -0.48
N SER A 23 38.25 -25.92 -0.24
CA SER A 23 38.95 -27.12 -0.76
C SER A 23 38.35 -28.45 -0.17
N PRO A 24 38.76 -29.66 -0.63
CA PRO A 24 37.91 -30.87 -0.79
C PRO A 24 38.32 -32.11 0.04
N TRP A 25 37.48 -33.17 0.18
CA TRP A 25 37.91 -34.59 0.34
C TRP A 25 36.78 -35.62 -0.01
N LEU A 26 37.15 -36.61 -0.86
CA LEU A 26 36.65 -38.00 -1.12
C LEU A 26 35.14 -38.34 -1.17
N ALA A 27 34.54 -38.79 -2.29
CA ALA A 27 34.68 -40.05 -3.06
C ALA A 27 33.93 -41.28 -2.48
N SER A 28 32.88 -41.76 -3.19
CA SER A 28 32.65 -43.18 -3.53
C SER A 28 31.41 -43.37 -4.44
N LEU A 29 31.45 -44.41 -5.27
CA LEU A 29 30.66 -44.71 -6.47
C LEU A 29 29.72 -45.92 -6.28
N ARG A 30 28.49 -45.83 -6.86
CA ARG A 30 27.75 -46.87 -7.65
C ARG A 30 27.15 -48.11 -6.93
N PRO A 31 26.30 -48.95 -7.59
CA PRO A 31 25.17 -48.69 -8.52
C PRO A 31 23.96 -49.68 -8.41
N ALA A 32 22.95 -49.49 -9.28
CA ALA A 32 22.02 -50.49 -9.89
C ALA A 32 20.79 -50.93 -9.03
N ILE A 33 19.59 -51.27 -9.52
CA ILE A 33 19.12 -52.01 -10.72
C ILE A 33 17.67 -51.60 -11.11
N VAL A 34 17.34 -51.87 -12.37
CA VAL A 34 16.12 -51.64 -13.18
C VAL A 34 15.04 -52.72 -13.00
N ALA A 35 13.74 -52.37 -13.12
CA ALA A 35 12.69 -53.18 -13.79
C ALA A 35 11.42 -52.35 -14.11
N ALA A 36 10.91 -52.49 -15.34
CA ALA A 36 9.66 -51.93 -15.89
C ALA A 36 8.62 -53.08 -16.10
N PRO A 37 7.48 -52.97 -16.82
CA PRO A 37 6.58 -51.85 -17.17
C PRO A 37 5.07 -52.16 -16.91
N ALA A 38 4.19 -51.14 -16.83
CA ALA A 38 2.75 -51.25 -17.19
C ALA A 38 2.14 -49.88 -17.48
N ARG A 39 1.10 -49.87 -18.32
CA ARG A 39 0.69 -48.81 -19.25
C ARG A 39 -0.02 -47.57 -18.67
N LEU A 40 0.24 -46.45 -19.36
CA LEU A 40 -0.55 -45.25 -19.66
C LEU A 40 -1.82 -44.96 -18.83
N LEU A 41 -1.74 -43.87 -18.06
CA LEU A 41 -2.78 -42.85 -17.97
C LEU A 41 -2.13 -41.49 -18.22
N TRP A 42 -2.50 -40.86 -19.33
CA TRP A 42 -2.08 -39.50 -19.67
C TRP A 42 -2.83 -38.49 -18.79
N PHE A 43 -2.10 -37.60 -18.11
CA PHE A 43 -2.36 -36.16 -18.10
C PHE A 43 -1.07 -35.46 -17.63
N ARG A 44 -0.30 -34.90 -18.58
CA ARG A 44 0.93 -34.16 -18.28
C ARG A 44 0.59 -32.76 -17.77
N ARG A 45 1.10 -32.48 -16.57
CA ARG A 45 1.44 -31.16 -16.05
C ARG A 45 2.40 -30.44 -17.01
N GLY A 46 2.22 -29.13 -17.16
CA GLY A 46 3.18 -28.22 -17.77
C GLY A 46 3.11 -26.85 -17.11
N ALA A 47 3.92 -26.64 -16.08
CA ALA A 47 4.26 -25.31 -15.61
C ALA A 47 5.21 -24.70 -16.64
N LEU A 48 4.80 -23.63 -17.33
CA LEU A 48 5.71 -22.82 -18.12
C LEU A 48 6.51 -21.94 -17.15
N ARG A 49 7.72 -22.39 -16.82
CA ARG A 49 8.76 -21.57 -16.19
C ARG A 49 9.57 -20.96 -17.33
N LEU A 50 9.35 -19.67 -17.64
CA LEU A 50 10.28 -18.93 -18.50
C LEU A 50 11.51 -18.56 -17.65
N GLU A 51 12.60 -19.30 -17.80
CA GLU A 51 13.92 -18.82 -17.40
C GLU A 51 14.44 -17.86 -18.47
N ALA A 52 14.46 -16.56 -18.18
CA ALA A 52 15.25 -15.61 -18.94
C ALA A 52 16.73 -15.74 -18.50
N LYS A 53 17.48 -16.66 -19.12
CA LYS A 53 18.94 -16.61 -19.16
C LYS A 53 19.35 -15.74 -20.34
N ALA A 54 19.82 -14.52 -20.07
CA ALA A 54 20.59 -13.76 -21.03
C ALA A 54 22.05 -13.69 -20.55
N ALA A 55 22.89 -14.40 -21.28
CA ALA A 55 24.34 -14.44 -21.12
C ALA A 55 24.96 -13.11 -21.59
N TRP A 56 25.91 -12.61 -20.82
CA TRP A 56 26.86 -11.61 -21.27
C TRP A 56 27.85 -12.23 -22.26
N ARG A 57 27.94 -11.67 -23.47
CA ARG A 57 29.21 -11.55 -24.21
C ARG A 57 29.23 -10.26 -25.01
N ALA A 58 30.27 -9.48 -24.78
CA ALA A 58 30.70 -8.38 -25.60
C ALA A 58 31.35 -8.90 -26.90
N THR A 59 31.13 -8.21 -28.02
CA THR A 59 32.13 -7.90 -29.05
C THR A 59 31.51 -7.14 -30.21
N GLY A 60 32.22 -6.11 -30.70
CA GLY A 60 32.24 -5.76 -32.12
C GLY A 60 31.32 -4.63 -32.56
N GLY A 61 31.92 -3.51 -32.94
CA GLY A 61 31.23 -2.31 -33.39
C GLY A 61 30.63 -2.38 -34.79
N GLY A 62 29.72 -1.45 -35.06
CA GLY A 62 29.11 -1.24 -36.37
C GLY A 62 28.11 -0.09 -36.31
N ARG A 63 28.42 1.01 -37.01
CA ARG A 63 27.58 2.22 -37.10
C ARG A 63 26.29 1.93 -37.88
N GLY A 64 25.17 2.48 -37.42
CA GLY A 64 23.87 2.52 -38.12
C GLY A 64 22.88 3.44 -37.38
N PRO A 65 21.89 4.04 -38.06
CA PRO A 65 21.59 5.47 -37.94
C PRO A 65 20.62 5.89 -36.83
N ARG A 66 20.79 7.16 -36.43
CA ARG A 66 20.04 7.93 -35.42
C ARG A 66 18.53 7.98 -35.72
N VAL A 67 17.73 7.67 -34.71
CA VAL A 67 16.29 7.99 -34.63
C VAL A 67 16.09 8.90 -33.40
N PRO A 68 15.24 9.94 -33.44
CA PRO A 68 15.23 10.98 -32.42
C PRO A 68 14.61 10.50 -31.11
N ALA A 69 15.22 10.88 -30.00
CA ALA A 69 14.69 10.72 -28.65
C ALA A 69 13.35 11.46 -28.52
N LYS A 70 12.27 10.72 -28.23
CA LYS A 70 11.07 11.32 -27.65
C LYS A 70 11.35 11.58 -26.17
N GLY A 71 11.47 12.85 -25.84
CA GLY A 71 11.77 13.37 -24.53
C GLY A 71 10.71 13.01 -23.49
N ALA A 72 11.20 12.88 -22.25
CA ALA A 72 10.42 12.78 -21.04
C ALA A 72 9.34 13.85 -20.99
N VAL A 73 8.11 13.43 -20.70
CA VAL A 73 7.00 14.35 -20.44
C VAL A 73 7.16 14.83 -19.01
N LEU A 74 7.61 16.08 -18.87
CA LEU A 74 7.54 16.82 -17.62
C LEU A 74 6.07 16.93 -17.21
N ALA A 75 5.77 16.43 -16.02
CA ALA A 75 4.51 16.62 -15.35
C ALA A 75 4.31 18.11 -15.02
N SER A 76 3.65 18.86 -15.90
CA SER A 76 3.17 20.21 -15.59
C SER A 76 1.92 20.14 -14.71
N TYR A 77 1.96 20.90 -13.62
CA TYR A 77 0.86 21.12 -12.68
C TYR A 77 -0.19 22.02 -13.34
N MET A 78 -1.27 21.47 -13.89
CA MET A 78 -2.51 22.22 -14.13
C MET A 78 -3.70 21.26 -14.05
N GLY A 79 -4.62 21.54 -13.14
CA GLY A 79 -5.89 20.81 -13.04
C GLY A 79 -6.43 20.73 -11.61
N ALA A 80 -6.79 21.86 -11.02
CA ALA A 80 -7.72 21.90 -9.91
C ALA A 80 -8.84 22.87 -10.31
N GLU A 81 -9.98 22.33 -10.71
CA GLU A 81 -11.24 23.08 -10.82
C GLU A 81 -12.04 22.92 -9.53
N GLU A 82 -12.50 24.09 -9.06
CA GLU A 82 -13.43 24.46 -8.00
C GLU A 82 -13.94 23.41 -6.99
N VAL A 83 -13.64 23.67 -5.72
CA VAL A 83 -14.43 23.20 -4.57
C VAL A 83 -14.69 24.39 -3.62
N VAL A 84 -15.96 24.77 -3.54
CA VAL A 84 -16.70 25.32 -2.39
C VAL A 84 -15.94 26.26 -1.45
N GLY A 85 -16.24 27.56 -1.56
CA GLY A 85 -16.25 28.61 -0.51
C GLY A 85 -15.05 28.71 0.44
N PRO A 86 -14.32 29.85 0.50
CA PRO A 86 -13.16 29.97 1.38
C PRO A 86 -13.59 29.85 2.85
N LEU A 87 -13.14 28.78 3.52
CA LEU A 87 -12.83 28.88 4.95
C LEU A 87 -11.90 30.09 5.06
N SER A 88 -12.25 31.06 5.92
CA SER A 88 -11.32 32.15 6.23
C SER A 88 -9.97 31.54 6.54
N LEU A 89 -8.92 32.00 5.85
CA LEU A 89 -7.55 31.54 6.07
C LEU A 89 -7.21 31.75 7.55
N LEU A 90 -7.47 30.73 8.37
CA LEU A 90 -7.01 30.69 9.74
C LEU A 90 -5.50 30.82 9.66
N ASP A 91 -4.91 31.73 10.42
CA ASP A 91 -3.46 31.72 10.56
C ASP A 91 -3.02 30.52 11.44
N GLU A 92 -1.70 30.26 11.48
CA GLU A 92 -1.13 29.15 12.27
C GLU A 92 -1.51 29.24 13.76
N GLU A 93 -1.57 30.45 14.33
CA GLU A 93 -1.92 30.66 15.74
C GLU A 93 -3.40 30.37 15.99
N GLU A 94 -4.27 30.79 15.09
CA GLU A 94 -5.71 30.56 15.16
C GLU A 94 -6.04 29.06 15.11
N LEU A 95 -5.39 28.27 14.25
CA LEU A 95 -5.60 26.80 14.20
C LEU A 95 -5.21 26.13 15.53
N ILE A 96 -4.03 26.45 16.06
CA ILE A 96 -3.57 25.87 17.33
C ILE A 96 -4.46 26.29 18.49
N LEU A 97 -4.89 27.56 18.52
CA LEU A 97 -5.82 28.06 19.51
C LEU A 97 -7.18 27.35 19.41
N HIS A 98 -7.65 27.07 18.19
CA HIS A 98 -8.91 26.36 17.96
C HIS A 98 -8.83 24.91 18.48
N ILE A 99 -7.75 24.18 18.21
CA ILE A 99 -7.53 22.83 18.77
C ILE A 99 -7.62 22.86 20.30
N ARG A 100 -6.92 23.80 20.94
CA ARG A 100 -6.92 23.95 22.42
C ARG A 100 -8.29 24.31 22.96
N LYS A 101 -9.03 25.18 22.27
CA LYS A 101 -10.39 25.58 22.64
C LYS A 101 -11.36 24.40 22.58
N GLU A 102 -11.31 23.57 21.54
CA GLU A 102 -12.17 22.39 21.45
C GLU A 102 -11.82 21.33 22.50
N ARG A 103 -10.54 21.22 22.88
CA ARG A 103 -10.11 20.42 24.04
C ARG A 103 -10.69 20.96 25.35
N ASP A 104 -10.52 22.25 25.62
CA ASP A 104 -10.95 22.88 26.87
C ASP A 104 -12.48 22.87 27.03
N ASN A 105 -13.22 22.89 25.91
CA ASN A 105 -14.67 22.71 25.87
C ASN A 105 -15.12 21.23 26.00
N GLY A 106 -14.21 20.28 26.12
CA GLY A 106 -14.50 18.85 26.25
C GLY A 106 -15.01 18.17 24.96
N LYS A 107 -14.90 18.84 23.80
CA LYS A 107 -15.33 18.31 22.50
C LYS A 107 -14.24 17.50 21.80
N LEU A 108 -12.98 17.66 22.22
CA LEU A 108 -11.83 16.93 21.72
C LEU A 108 -11.09 16.28 22.92
N PRO A 109 -10.89 14.95 22.94
CA PRO A 109 -10.10 14.29 23.98
C PRO A 109 -8.69 14.87 24.08
N ALA A 110 -8.15 14.94 25.30
CA ALA A 110 -6.87 15.58 25.57
C ALA A 110 -5.69 14.92 24.84
N ASP A 111 -5.69 13.59 24.77
CA ASP A 111 -4.71 12.80 24.04
C ASP A 111 -4.77 13.06 22.53
N VAL A 112 -5.97 13.13 21.96
CA VAL A 112 -6.19 13.45 20.53
C VAL A 112 -5.71 14.87 20.22
N ALA A 113 -6.01 15.84 21.09
CA ALA A 113 -5.57 17.23 20.93
C ALA A 113 -4.03 17.37 20.95
N ILE A 114 -3.36 16.71 21.91
CA ILE A 114 -1.90 16.70 22.00
C ILE A 114 -1.28 16.09 20.74
N ASN A 115 -1.80 14.95 20.29
CA ASN A 115 -1.30 14.28 19.08
C ASN A 115 -1.55 15.11 17.81
N LEU A 116 -2.64 15.90 17.75
CA LEU A 116 -2.90 16.83 16.64
C LEU A 116 -1.90 17.99 16.62
N GLU A 117 -1.58 18.58 17.76
CA GLU A 117 -0.53 19.61 17.85
C GLU A 117 0.83 19.03 17.45
N GLU A 118 1.19 17.83 17.91
CA GLU A 118 2.43 17.16 17.51
C GLU A 118 2.46 16.87 16.00
N LEU A 119 1.36 16.35 15.45
CA LEU A 119 1.23 16.09 14.01
C LEU A 119 1.35 17.38 13.20
N TYR A 120 0.76 18.48 13.66
CA TYR A 120 0.87 19.79 13.03
C TYR A 120 2.33 20.20 12.87
N TYR A 121 3.11 20.22 13.96
CA TYR A 121 4.51 20.66 13.90
C TYR A 121 5.37 19.73 13.04
N ASN A 122 5.15 18.41 13.13
CA ASN A 122 5.88 17.44 12.31
C ASN A 122 5.58 17.60 10.82
N TYR A 123 4.29 17.75 10.46
CA TYR A 123 3.85 17.93 9.08
C TYR A 123 4.34 19.26 8.51
N ARG A 124 4.22 20.35 9.30
CA ARG A 124 4.72 21.67 8.94
C ARG A 124 6.21 21.65 8.61
N ASN A 125 7.01 21.06 9.50
CA ASN A 125 8.45 20.97 9.30
C ASN A 125 8.80 20.16 8.04
N ALA A 126 8.08 19.06 7.77
CA ALA A 126 8.32 18.24 6.59
C ALA A 126 7.92 18.94 5.28
N VAL A 127 6.75 19.59 5.23
CA VAL A 127 6.26 20.26 4.02
C VAL A 127 7.10 21.49 3.67
N LEU A 128 7.48 22.30 4.66
CA LEU A 128 8.27 23.52 4.43
C LEU A 128 9.70 23.22 3.98
N GLN A 129 10.24 22.03 4.27
CA GLN A 129 11.57 21.62 3.80
C GLN A 129 11.63 21.38 2.28
N ASN A 130 10.50 21.21 1.60
CA ASN A 130 10.47 20.85 0.18
C ASN A 130 10.70 22.02 -0.78
N GLY A 131 10.80 23.25 -0.25
CA GLY A 131 11.14 24.45 -1.04
C GLY A 131 10.06 24.89 -2.04
N ASP A 132 8.84 24.35 -1.93
CA ASP A 132 7.68 24.81 -2.70
C ASP A 132 7.27 26.20 -2.19
N PRO A 133 7.16 27.24 -3.06
CA PRO A 133 6.75 28.58 -2.64
C PRO A 133 5.35 28.61 -1.99
N ASN A 134 4.49 27.63 -2.30
CA ASN A 134 3.14 27.51 -1.74
C ASN A 134 3.08 26.55 -0.54
N ALA A 135 4.23 26.04 -0.06
CA ALA A 135 4.29 25.02 1.00
C ALA A 135 3.52 25.42 2.27
N TYR A 136 3.57 26.70 2.66
CA TYR A 136 2.89 27.20 3.85
C TYR A 136 1.36 27.15 3.71
N GLU A 137 0.82 27.61 2.58
CA GLU A 137 -0.62 27.59 2.30
C GLU A 137 -1.14 26.15 2.20
N ILE A 138 -0.41 25.29 1.48
CA ILE A 138 -0.73 23.85 1.36
C ILE A 138 -0.76 23.20 2.74
N MET A 139 0.26 23.46 3.55
CA MET A 139 0.39 22.92 4.91
C MET A 139 -0.82 23.33 5.76
N LEU A 140 -1.14 24.63 5.79
CA LEU A 140 -2.19 25.18 6.65
C LEU A 140 -3.58 24.70 6.21
N SER A 141 -3.84 24.70 4.90
CA SER A 141 -5.08 24.15 4.32
C SER A 141 -5.26 22.67 4.68
N ASN A 142 -4.22 21.85 4.48
CA ASN A 142 -4.27 20.41 4.77
C ASN A 142 -4.47 20.12 6.26
N MET A 143 -3.80 20.86 7.15
CA MET A 143 -3.93 20.69 8.60
C MET A 143 -5.29 21.16 9.11
N THR A 144 -5.83 22.25 8.57
CA THR A 144 -7.18 22.73 8.90
C THR A 144 -8.23 21.70 8.49
N ALA A 145 -8.14 21.19 7.26
CA ALA A 145 -9.04 20.14 6.78
C ALA A 145 -8.94 18.87 7.62
N LEU A 146 -7.72 18.44 7.99
CA LEU A 146 -7.53 17.28 8.87
C LEU A 146 -8.19 17.51 10.23
N PHE A 147 -7.93 18.65 10.87
CA PHE A 147 -8.51 18.98 12.17
C PHE A 147 -10.04 18.92 12.13
N ASP A 148 -10.67 19.55 11.13
CA ASP A 148 -12.12 19.50 10.95
C ASP A 148 -12.65 18.07 10.82
N ARG A 149 -11.96 17.22 10.05
CA ARG A 149 -12.38 15.82 9.86
C ARG A 149 -12.18 14.98 11.13
N VAL A 150 -11.11 15.21 11.89
CA VAL A 150 -10.87 14.53 13.18
C VAL A 150 -11.91 14.96 14.20
N LEU A 151 -12.17 16.26 14.34
CA LEU A 151 -13.19 16.77 15.26
C LEU A 151 -14.58 16.21 14.93
N LEU A 152 -14.93 16.16 13.64
CA LEU A 152 -16.18 15.57 13.18
C LEU A 152 -16.30 14.09 13.56
N ASP A 153 -15.24 13.30 13.33
CA ASP A 153 -15.24 11.88 13.66
C ASP A 153 -15.25 11.63 15.18
N VAL A 154 -14.56 12.45 15.97
CA VAL A 154 -14.60 12.37 17.44
C VAL A 154 -16.01 12.62 17.96
N GLN A 155 -16.72 13.60 17.40
CA GLN A 155 -18.10 13.92 17.79
C GLN A 155 -19.12 12.91 17.24
N ASN A 156 -18.87 12.39 16.03
CA ASN A 156 -19.74 11.45 15.34
C ASN A 156 -18.90 10.29 14.75
N PRO A 157 -18.53 9.29 15.57
CA PRO A 157 -17.59 8.24 15.16
C PRO A 157 -18.06 7.44 13.95
N PHE A 158 -17.29 7.49 12.87
CA PHE A 158 -17.47 6.61 11.73
C PHE A 158 -17.16 5.17 12.14
N THR A 159 -18.08 4.24 11.82
CA THR A 159 -17.88 2.81 12.07
C THR A 159 -17.60 2.11 10.76
N PHE A 160 -16.41 1.52 10.64
CA PHE A 160 -16.02 0.81 9.44
C PHE A 160 -16.80 -0.51 9.29
N PRO A 161 -17.48 -0.75 8.15
CA PRO A 161 -18.05 -2.05 7.82
C PRO A 161 -16.94 -3.07 7.49
N PRO A 162 -17.26 -4.39 7.44
CA PRO A 162 -16.29 -5.42 7.08
C PRO A 162 -15.63 -5.20 5.70
N TYR A 163 -16.41 -4.69 4.74
CA TYR A 163 -15.93 -4.13 3.48
C TYR A 163 -16.38 -2.68 3.38
N HIS A 164 -15.40 -1.77 3.31
CA HIS A 164 -15.60 -0.33 3.24
C HIS A 164 -15.29 0.16 1.82
N LYS A 165 -16.17 0.98 1.26
CA LYS A 165 -15.93 1.70 0.00
C LYS A 165 -15.50 3.12 0.32
N ALA A 166 -14.53 3.64 -0.42
CA ALA A 166 -14.05 5.00 -0.24
C ALA A 166 -15.23 6.00 -0.27
N VAL A 167 -15.29 6.88 0.74
CA VAL A 167 -16.29 7.96 0.81
C VAL A 167 -15.82 9.11 -0.06
N ARG A 168 -16.57 9.39 -1.13
CA ARG A 168 -16.26 10.46 -2.10
C ARG A 168 -17.16 11.68 -1.98
N GLU A 169 -18.32 11.55 -1.31
CA GLU A 169 -19.34 12.58 -1.18
C GLU A 169 -19.98 12.55 0.23
N PRO A 170 -20.44 13.69 0.78
CA PRO A 170 -20.34 15.06 0.24
C PRO A 170 -18.94 15.68 0.42
N PHE A 171 -18.04 14.98 1.09
CA PHE A 171 -16.63 15.33 1.23
C PHE A 171 -15.79 14.22 0.63
N ASP A 172 -14.90 14.55 -0.30
CA ASP A 172 -14.04 13.57 -0.95
C ASP A 172 -12.84 13.23 -0.05
N TYR A 173 -13.00 12.19 0.78
CA TYR A 173 -11.94 11.71 1.67
C TYR A 173 -10.76 11.10 0.91
N TYR A 174 -10.98 10.60 -0.32
CA TYR A 174 -9.90 10.11 -1.17
C TYR A 174 -9.01 11.27 -1.59
N MET A 175 -9.59 12.31 -2.18
CA MET A 175 -8.85 13.49 -2.63
C MET A 175 -8.21 14.24 -1.46
N PHE A 176 -8.90 14.35 -0.33
CA PHE A 176 -8.32 14.84 0.92
C PHE A 176 -7.02 14.08 1.28
N GLY A 177 -7.07 12.75 1.31
CA GLY A 177 -5.89 11.94 1.63
C GLY A 177 -4.77 12.05 0.59
N GLN A 178 -5.11 12.14 -0.70
CA GLN A 178 -4.12 12.37 -1.77
C GLN A 178 -3.44 13.73 -1.59
N ASN A 179 -4.22 14.80 -1.37
CA ASN A 179 -3.70 16.17 -1.22
C ASN A 179 -2.86 16.35 0.04
N TYR A 180 -3.23 15.69 1.13
CA TYR A 180 -2.48 15.71 2.38
C TYR A 180 -1.10 15.05 2.23
N ILE A 181 -1.02 13.91 1.55
CA ILE A 181 0.24 13.14 1.43
C ILE A 181 1.12 13.64 0.29
N ARG A 182 0.55 14.19 -0.79
CA ARG A 182 1.27 14.69 -1.96
C ARG A 182 2.49 15.57 -1.64
N PRO A 183 2.41 16.60 -0.78
CA PRO A 183 3.55 17.46 -0.50
C PRO A 183 4.66 16.74 0.27
N LEU A 184 4.44 15.54 0.83
CA LEU A 184 5.47 14.75 1.51
C LEU A 184 6.24 13.84 0.56
N VAL A 185 5.83 13.74 -0.71
CA VAL A 185 6.44 12.86 -1.70
C VAL A 185 7.41 13.65 -2.57
N ASP A 186 8.70 13.30 -2.51
CA ASP A 186 9.66 13.76 -3.50
C ASP A 186 9.51 12.93 -4.80
N PHE A 187 8.60 13.38 -5.67
CA PHE A 187 8.34 12.71 -6.94
C PHE A 187 9.56 12.66 -7.86
N ARG A 188 10.53 13.57 -7.73
CA ARG A 188 11.73 13.58 -8.59
C ARG A 188 12.68 12.45 -8.25
N ASN A 189 12.72 12.05 -6.98
CA ASN A 189 13.55 10.96 -6.48
C ASN A 189 12.75 9.68 -6.16
N SER A 190 11.50 9.60 -6.63
CA SER A 190 10.64 8.42 -6.51
C SER A 190 10.61 7.62 -7.81
N TYR A 191 10.44 6.30 -7.70
CA TYR A 191 10.49 5.39 -8.84
C TYR A 191 9.37 4.36 -8.80
N VAL A 192 8.82 4.05 -9.98
CA VAL A 192 7.92 2.91 -10.18
C VAL A 192 8.64 1.88 -11.04
N GLY A 193 8.94 0.72 -10.45
CA GLY A 193 9.51 -0.41 -11.16
C GLY A 193 8.46 -1.15 -11.99
N ASN A 194 8.85 -1.65 -13.16
CA ASN A 194 8.04 -2.53 -14.01
C ASN A 194 6.63 -1.98 -14.35
N ILE A 195 6.54 -0.69 -14.71
CA ILE A 195 5.27 0.00 -14.96
C ILE A 195 4.35 -0.75 -15.96
N SER A 196 4.91 -1.46 -16.94
CA SER A 196 4.14 -2.24 -17.91
C SER A 196 3.27 -3.32 -17.26
N LEU A 197 3.70 -3.88 -16.12
CA LEU A 197 2.91 -4.89 -15.40
C LEU A 197 1.62 -4.31 -14.84
N PHE A 198 1.55 -3.00 -14.56
CA PHE A 198 0.31 -2.36 -14.14
C PHE A 198 -0.72 -2.28 -15.27
N HIS A 199 -0.28 -2.09 -16.51
CA HIS A 199 -1.16 -2.21 -17.68
C HIS A 199 -1.63 -3.65 -17.88
N ASP A 200 -0.73 -4.64 -17.77
CA ASP A 200 -1.11 -6.06 -17.84
C ASP A 200 -2.14 -6.42 -16.74
N MET A 201 -2.00 -5.85 -15.54
CA MET A 201 -2.96 -6.04 -14.45
C MET A 201 -4.34 -5.47 -14.80
N GLU A 202 -4.41 -4.26 -15.35
CA GLU A 202 -5.67 -3.67 -15.82
C GLU A 202 -6.34 -4.55 -16.90
N GLU A 203 -5.57 -5.10 -17.84
CA GLU A 203 -6.11 -6.02 -18.84
C GLU A 203 -6.71 -7.28 -18.20
N LYS A 204 -6.05 -7.86 -17.18
CA LYS A 204 -6.59 -9.03 -16.46
C LYS A 204 -7.85 -8.67 -15.68
N LEU A 205 -7.91 -7.49 -15.08
CA LEU A 205 -9.10 -7.01 -14.37
C LEU A 205 -10.26 -6.80 -15.35
N HIS A 206 -10.02 -6.21 -16.53
CA HIS A 206 -11.04 -6.10 -17.58
C HIS A 206 -11.55 -7.44 -18.10
N GLN A 207 -10.73 -8.50 -18.06
CA GLN A 207 -11.14 -9.87 -18.39
C GLN A 207 -11.95 -10.56 -17.27
N GLY A 208 -12.21 -9.88 -16.15
CA GLY A 208 -12.94 -10.43 -15.01
C GLY A 208 -12.08 -11.19 -14.02
N HIS A 209 -10.75 -11.24 -14.20
CA HIS A 209 -9.86 -11.87 -13.22
C HIS A 209 -9.73 -11.03 -11.96
N ASN A 210 -9.38 -11.69 -10.86
CA ASN A 210 -8.95 -11.02 -9.65
C ASN A 210 -7.42 -10.95 -9.61
N VAL A 211 -6.90 -9.85 -9.08
CA VAL A 211 -5.48 -9.61 -8.88
C VAL A 211 -5.24 -9.34 -7.40
N VAL A 212 -4.27 -10.06 -6.81
CA VAL A 212 -3.83 -9.83 -5.42
C VAL A 212 -2.39 -9.38 -5.42
N LEU A 213 -2.14 -8.17 -4.90
CA LEU A 213 -0.83 -7.60 -4.65
C LEU A 213 -0.34 -8.08 -3.29
N MET A 214 0.64 -8.98 -3.29
CA MET A 214 1.37 -9.39 -2.09
C MET A 214 2.53 -8.42 -1.87
N SER A 215 2.42 -7.60 -0.83
CA SER A 215 3.31 -6.47 -0.60
C SER A 215 3.97 -6.53 0.77
N ASN A 216 5.09 -5.83 0.94
CA ASN A 216 5.50 -5.35 2.26
C ASN A 216 4.63 -4.14 2.68
N HIS A 217 4.86 -3.61 3.87
CA HIS A 217 4.13 -2.46 4.42
C HIS A 217 5.09 -1.60 5.23
N GLN A 218 5.08 -0.28 5.05
CA GLN A 218 6.07 0.61 5.67
C GLN A 218 5.43 1.72 6.49
N THR A 219 4.32 2.29 6.01
CA THR A 219 3.65 3.42 6.64
C THR A 219 2.13 3.25 6.60
N GLU A 220 1.41 3.91 7.50
CA GLU A 220 -0.05 3.95 7.42
C GLU A 220 -0.54 4.70 6.15
N ALA A 221 0.33 5.48 5.51
CA ALA A 221 0.08 6.22 4.28
C ALA A 221 0.38 5.43 2.99
N ASP A 222 0.79 4.16 3.08
CA ASP A 222 1.09 3.32 1.90
C ASP A 222 -0.02 3.36 0.83
N PRO A 223 -1.33 3.33 1.17
CA PRO A 223 -2.39 3.49 0.17
C PRO A 223 -2.31 4.77 -0.63
N ALA A 224 -2.00 5.90 0.03
CA ALA A 224 -1.86 7.20 -0.64
C ALA A 224 -0.59 7.24 -1.51
N ILE A 225 0.53 6.72 -1.01
CA ILE A 225 1.78 6.66 -1.76
C ILE A 225 1.61 5.84 -3.05
N ILE A 226 1.02 4.64 -2.96
CA ILE A 226 0.74 3.79 -4.12
C ILE A 226 -0.14 4.54 -5.13
N ALA A 227 -1.23 5.16 -4.65
CA ALA A 227 -2.14 5.89 -5.51
C ALA A 227 -1.47 7.09 -6.19
N LEU A 228 -0.70 7.91 -5.46
CA LEU A 228 0.02 9.08 -5.98
C LEU A 228 1.06 8.70 -7.05
N LEU A 229 1.79 7.61 -6.85
CA LEU A 229 2.81 7.17 -7.80
C LEU A 229 2.21 6.61 -9.10
N LEU A 230 0.96 6.16 -9.07
CA LEU A 230 0.26 5.56 -10.22
C LEU A 230 -0.82 6.48 -10.83
N GLU A 231 -1.14 7.61 -10.22
CA GLU A 231 -2.32 8.43 -10.60
C GLU A 231 -2.31 8.91 -12.06
N LYS A 232 -1.13 9.08 -12.66
CA LYS A 232 -1.00 9.57 -14.05
C LYS A 232 -1.04 8.45 -15.08
N THR A 233 -0.54 7.27 -14.73
CA THR A 233 -0.38 6.15 -15.66
C THR A 233 -1.48 5.12 -15.53
N ASN A 234 -2.00 4.93 -14.31
CA ASN A 234 -2.96 3.90 -13.92
C ASN A 234 -4.00 4.47 -12.94
N PRO A 235 -4.74 5.54 -13.30
CA PRO A 235 -5.70 6.19 -12.40
C PRO A 235 -6.77 5.23 -11.88
N TRP A 236 -7.22 4.28 -12.72
CA TRP A 236 -8.18 3.26 -12.29
C TRP A 236 -7.62 2.45 -11.12
N ILE A 237 -6.37 1.99 -11.20
CA ILE A 237 -5.71 1.28 -10.09
C ILE A 237 -5.62 2.19 -8.85
N SER A 238 -5.18 3.44 -9.02
CA SER A 238 -5.02 4.40 -7.92
C SER A 238 -6.28 4.64 -7.10
N GLU A 239 -7.46 4.47 -7.69
CA GLU A 239 -8.76 4.69 -7.03
C GLU A 239 -9.45 3.40 -6.58
N ASN A 240 -9.12 2.24 -7.19
CA ASN A 240 -9.90 1.01 -7.03
C ASN A 240 -9.19 -0.12 -6.26
N ILE A 241 -7.93 0.04 -5.84
CA ILE A 241 -7.29 -0.93 -4.95
C ILE A 241 -8.11 -1.05 -3.65
N VAL A 242 -8.37 -2.30 -3.25
CA VAL A 242 -8.95 -2.65 -1.95
C VAL A 242 -7.83 -3.09 -1.00
N TYR A 243 -7.61 -2.35 0.07
CA TYR A 243 -6.54 -2.61 1.03
C TYR A 243 -7.05 -3.48 2.19
N VAL A 244 -6.38 -4.58 2.47
CA VAL A 244 -6.60 -5.33 3.71
C VAL A 244 -5.96 -4.57 4.86
N ALA A 245 -6.77 -3.91 5.69
CA ALA A 245 -6.32 -2.93 6.67
C ALA A 245 -6.57 -3.39 8.11
N GLY A 246 -5.62 -3.04 8.98
CA GLY A 246 -5.58 -3.38 10.40
C GLY A 246 -6.43 -2.47 11.29
N ASP A 247 -6.60 -2.88 12.55
CA ASP A 247 -7.41 -2.17 13.56
C ASP A 247 -7.00 -0.72 13.82
N ARG A 248 -5.70 -0.42 13.85
CA ARG A 248 -5.21 0.92 14.19
C ARG A 248 -5.77 2.00 13.25
N VAL A 249 -5.69 1.79 11.95
CA VAL A 249 -6.08 2.82 10.96
C VAL A 249 -7.61 3.01 10.88
N VAL A 250 -8.39 2.10 11.45
CA VAL A 250 -9.86 2.20 11.52
C VAL A 250 -10.39 2.64 12.89
N THR A 251 -9.51 2.79 13.89
CA THR A 251 -9.86 3.18 15.27
C THR A 251 -9.20 4.48 15.71
N ASP A 252 -7.96 4.74 15.31
CA ASP A 252 -7.20 5.95 15.65
C ASP A 252 -7.83 7.20 14.99
N PRO A 253 -8.36 8.16 15.77
CA PRO A 253 -9.06 9.33 15.23
C PRO A 253 -8.23 10.14 14.22
N LEU A 254 -6.90 10.17 14.36
CA LEU A 254 -6.02 10.91 13.44
C LEU A 254 -5.87 10.18 12.10
N CYS A 255 -6.04 8.85 12.08
CA CYS A 255 -5.91 8.03 10.89
C CYS A 255 -7.25 7.84 10.14
N LYS A 256 -8.37 7.83 10.88
CA LYS A 256 -9.69 7.52 10.34
C LYS A 256 -10.09 8.37 9.12
N PRO A 257 -9.89 9.70 9.09
CA PRO A 257 -10.18 10.49 7.89
C PRO A 257 -9.48 9.96 6.63
N PHE A 258 -8.22 9.54 6.74
CA PHE A 258 -7.49 8.96 5.60
C PHE A 258 -8.04 7.60 5.19
N SER A 259 -8.39 6.76 6.16
CA SER A 259 -8.98 5.43 5.93
C SER A 259 -10.38 5.52 5.30
N MET A 260 -11.18 6.52 5.66
CA MET A 260 -12.50 6.75 5.08
C MET A 260 -12.42 6.97 3.55
N GLY A 261 -11.30 7.51 3.06
CA GLY A 261 -11.03 7.75 1.64
C GLY A 261 -10.51 6.55 0.85
N ARG A 262 -10.44 5.35 1.43
CA ARG A 262 -9.90 4.15 0.77
C ARG A 262 -10.92 3.03 0.71
N ASN A 263 -10.76 2.12 -0.25
CA ASN A 263 -11.52 0.86 -0.23
C ASN A 263 -10.78 -0.12 0.70
N LEU A 264 -11.48 -0.67 1.70
CA LEU A 264 -10.83 -1.49 2.73
C LEU A 264 -11.56 -2.82 2.95
N ILE A 265 -10.79 -3.86 3.23
CA ILE A 265 -11.27 -5.04 3.97
C ILE A 265 -10.73 -4.92 5.39
N CYS A 266 -11.62 -4.67 6.33
CA CYS A 266 -11.27 -4.33 7.70
C CYS A 266 -11.02 -5.60 8.51
N VAL A 267 -9.79 -5.82 8.96
CA VAL A 267 -9.40 -7.02 9.72
C VAL A 267 -8.59 -6.67 10.95
N TYR A 268 -8.81 -7.39 12.04
CA TYR A 268 -7.91 -7.42 13.18
C TYR A 268 -6.67 -8.25 12.84
N SER A 269 -5.49 -7.63 12.90
CA SER A 269 -4.22 -8.32 12.68
C SER A 269 -4.03 -9.43 13.72
N LYS A 270 -3.52 -10.58 13.26
CA LYS A 270 -3.11 -11.68 14.16
C LYS A 270 -2.10 -11.20 15.21
N LYS A 271 -1.27 -10.21 14.87
CA LYS A 271 -0.24 -9.64 15.76
C LYS A 271 -0.84 -9.04 17.03
N HIS A 272 -2.03 -8.45 16.93
CA HIS A 272 -2.72 -7.71 17.99
C HIS A 272 -4.02 -8.40 18.45
N MET A 273 -4.18 -9.67 18.08
CA MET A 273 -5.38 -10.44 18.42
C MET A 273 -5.49 -10.65 19.93
N ASN A 274 -4.36 -10.90 20.60
CA ASN A 274 -4.31 -11.30 22.01
C ASN A 274 -3.98 -10.16 22.97
N ASP A 275 -3.83 -8.92 22.49
CA ASP A 275 -3.46 -7.77 23.33
C ASP A 275 -4.50 -7.53 24.44
N PHE A 276 -5.76 -7.84 24.15
CA PHE A 276 -6.91 -7.73 25.05
C PHE A 276 -7.72 -9.03 24.97
N PRO A 277 -7.49 -10.01 25.88
CA PRO A 277 -8.11 -11.34 25.82
C PRO A 277 -9.63 -11.34 25.73
N GLU A 278 -10.28 -10.39 26.41
CA GLU A 278 -11.72 -10.19 26.42
C GLU A 278 -12.31 -9.79 25.05
N LEU A 279 -11.48 -9.24 24.16
CA LEU A 279 -11.90 -8.83 22.82
C LEU A 279 -11.65 -9.89 21.74
N ILE A 280 -10.94 -10.98 22.04
CA ILE A 280 -10.53 -12.00 21.05
C ILE A 280 -11.72 -12.55 20.26
N GLU A 281 -12.80 -12.92 20.95
CA GLU A 281 -13.96 -13.54 20.30
C GLU A 281 -14.69 -12.56 19.38
N MET A 282 -14.83 -11.30 19.81
CA MET A 282 -15.37 -10.21 18.99
C MET A 282 -14.50 -10.00 17.74
N LYS A 283 -13.18 -9.89 17.91
CA LYS A 283 -12.21 -9.70 16.80
C LYS A 283 -12.27 -10.86 15.80
N ARG A 284 -12.35 -12.11 16.26
CA ARG A 284 -12.50 -13.30 15.40
C ARG A 284 -13.80 -13.29 14.61
N ARG A 285 -14.92 -12.93 15.24
CA ARG A 285 -16.22 -12.81 14.57
C ARG A 285 -16.20 -11.71 13.51
N SER A 286 -15.59 -10.56 13.81
CA SER A 286 -15.41 -9.48 12.85
C SER A 286 -14.60 -9.94 11.64
N ASN A 287 -13.42 -10.54 11.85
CA ASN A 287 -12.60 -11.08 10.77
C ASN A 287 -13.33 -12.12 9.92
N THR A 288 -14.15 -12.97 10.55
CA THR A 288 -14.95 -13.96 9.83
C THR A 288 -15.95 -13.29 8.88
N ARG A 289 -16.56 -12.16 9.28
CA ARG A 289 -17.44 -11.38 8.42
C ARG A 289 -16.66 -10.74 7.27
N SER A 290 -15.52 -10.13 7.55
CA SER A 290 -14.68 -9.48 6.51
C SER A 290 -14.16 -10.48 5.48
N LEU A 291 -13.75 -11.68 5.91
CA LEU A 291 -13.32 -12.75 5.00
C LEU A 291 -14.47 -13.29 4.14
N LYS A 292 -15.71 -13.32 4.67
CA LYS A 292 -16.90 -13.66 3.87
C LYS A 292 -17.18 -12.60 2.81
N GLU A 293 -17.13 -11.32 3.15
CA GLU A 293 -17.28 -10.22 2.19
C GLU A 293 -16.19 -10.28 1.11
N MET A 294 -14.93 -10.48 1.50
CA MET A 294 -13.83 -10.65 0.55
C MET A 294 -14.06 -11.84 -0.41
N ALA A 295 -14.55 -12.97 0.10
CA ALA A 295 -14.90 -14.12 -0.74
C ALA A 295 -16.05 -13.81 -1.71
N LEU A 296 -17.06 -13.03 -1.28
CA LEU A 296 -18.16 -12.59 -2.15
C LEU A 296 -17.66 -11.64 -3.25
N LEU A 297 -16.80 -10.67 -2.90
CA LEU A 297 -16.17 -9.77 -3.86
C LEU A 297 -15.36 -10.55 -4.90
N LEU A 298 -14.50 -11.46 -4.47
CA LEU A 298 -13.67 -12.29 -5.36
C LEU A 298 -14.53 -13.17 -6.28
N ARG A 299 -15.70 -13.64 -5.84
CA ARG A 299 -16.64 -14.37 -6.71
C ARG A 299 -17.25 -13.49 -7.79
N GLY A 300 -17.33 -12.18 -7.57
CA GLY A 300 -17.78 -11.19 -8.56
C GLY A 300 -16.77 -10.92 -9.67
N GLY A 301 -15.49 -11.27 -9.47
CA GLY A 301 -14.41 -10.99 -10.43
C GLY A 301 -13.96 -9.52 -10.40
N SER A 302 -12.94 -9.20 -11.19
CA SER A 302 -12.40 -7.83 -11.35
C SER A 302 -11.95 -7.14 -10.06
N GLN A 303 -11.57 -7.90 -9.04
CA GLN A 303 -11.10 -7.34 -7.77
C GLN A 303 -9.59 -7.13 -7.79
N LEU A 304 -9.14 -5.94 -7.35
CA LEU A 304 -7.74 -5.63 -7.09
C LEU A 304 -7.52 -5.46 -5.59
N ILE A 305 -6.84 -6.42 -4.97
CA ILE A 305 -6.64 -6.46 -3.51
C ILE A 305 -5.18 -6.28 -3.18
N TRP A 306 -4.86 -5.37 -2.26
CA TRP A 306 -3.54 -5.25 -1.66
C TRP A 306 -3.54 -5.86 -0.27
N ILE A 307 -2.52 -6.68 0.03
CA ILE A 307 -2.34 -7.28 1.35
C ILE A 307 -0.85 -7.33 1.71
N ALA A 308 -0.56 -7.04 2.98
CA ALA A 308 0.75 -7.24 3.60
C ALA A 308 0.74 -8.47 4.53
N PRO A 309 1.25 -9.64 4.09
CA PRO A 309 1.18 -10.88 4.86
C PRO A 309 1.95 -10.85 6.19
N SER A 310 2.95 -9.96 6.31
CA SER A 310 3.67 -9.70 7.57
C SER A 310 2.74 -9.25 8.70
N GLY A 311 1.58 -8.66 8.35
CA GLY A 311 0.57 -8.19 9.31
C GLY A 311 0.97 -6.93 10.08
N GLY A 312 2.04 -6.25 9.67
CA GLY A 312 2.49 -4.99 10.25
C GLY A 312 3.64 -4.35 9.46
N ARG A 313 3.95 -3.10 9.79
CA ARG A 313 5.00 -2.32 9.13
C ARG A 313 6.40 -2.92 9.33
N ASP A 314 7.28 -2.71 8.36
CA ASP A 314 8.70 -3.01 8.42
C ASP A 314 9.35 -2.30 9.63
N ARG A 315 10.46 -2.85 10.12
CA ARG A 315 11.24 -2.28 11.23
C ARG A 315 12.72 -2.28 10.85
N PRO A 316 13.49 -1.27 11.29
CA PRO A 316 14.92 -1.26 11.04
C PRO A 316 15.57 -2.43 11.77
N ASN A 317 16.61 -3.00 11.18
CA ASN A 317 17.46 -3.97 11.84
C ASN A 317 18.05 -3.33 13.12
N PRO A 318 17.87 -3.92 14.31
CA PRO A 318 18.34 -3.32 15.56
C PRO A 318 19.86 -3.11 15.63
N SER A 319 20.64 -3.86 14.86
CA SER A 319 22.11 -3.79 14.85
C SER A 319 22.65 -2.86 13.77
N THR A 320 22.05 -2.83 12.59
CA THR A 320 22.58 -2.05 11.44
C THR A 320 21.80 -0.77 11.15
N GLY A 321 20.56 -0.65 11.64
CA GLY A 321 19.65 0.46 11.31
C GLY A 321 19.04 0.37 9.91
N GLU A 322 19.40 -0.63 9.11
CA GLU A 322 18.91 -0.81 7.74
C GLU A 322 17.46 -1.32 7.70
N TRP A 323 16.73 -0.91 6.68
CA TRP A 323 15.32 -1.28 6.47
C TRP A 323 15.19 -2.33 5.37
N TYR A 324 14.45 -3.39 5.68
CA TYR A 324 14.11 -4.46 4.73
C TYR A 324 12.66 -4.91 4.94
N PRO A 325 12.01 -5.47 3.91
CA PRO A 325 10.71 -6.12 4.06
C PRO A 325 10.72 -7.11 5.22
N ALA A 326 9.74 -6.99 6.12
CA ALA A 326 9.59 -7.91 7.23
C ALA A 326 9.32 -9.33 6.71
N ASN A 327 10.10 -10.31 7.21
CA ASN A 327 9.98 -11.70 6.76
C ASN A 327 8.54 -12.24 6.91
N GLU A 328 8.05 -12.92 5.87
CA GLU A 328 6.77 -13.63 5.79
C GLU A 328 6.64 -14.84 6.74
N THR A 329 7.48 -14.92 7.77
CA THR A 329 7.85 -16.13 8.54
C THR A 329 6.76 -16.81 9.37
N ARG A 330 5.47 -16.70 9.03
CA ARG A 330 4.41 -17.50 9.65
C ARG A 330 3.40 -18.18 8.72
N TRP A 331 3.36 -17.89 7.42
CA TRP A 331 2.36 -18.54 6.55
C TRP A 331 2.82 -19.92 6.03
N TYR A 332 4.10 -20.09 5.69
CA TYR A 332 4.60 -21.34 5.09
C TYR A 332 4.82 -22.53 6.05
N ARG A 333 4.59 -22.36 7.38
CA ARG A 333 4.79 -23.45 8.36
C ARG A 333 3.50 -24.06 8.92
N GLN A 334 2.31 -23.66 8.46
CA GLN A 334 1.03 -24.13 9.03
C GLN A 334 -0.09 -24.37 8.00
N LEU A 335 0.27 -24.59 6.73
CA LEU A 335 -0.54 -25.42 5.82
C LEU A 335 0.12 -26.79 5.74
#